data_AF-A0A101MP68-F1
#
_entry.id   AF-A0A101MP68-F1
#
_cell.length_a   1.000
_cell.length_b   1.000
_cell.length_c   1.000
_cell.angle_alpha   90.00
_cell.angle_beta   90.00
_cell.angle_gamma   90.00
#
_symmetry.space_group_name_H-M   'P 1'
#
loop_
_entity.id
_entity.type
_entity.pdbx_description
1 polymer ?
#
loop_
_entity_poly.entity_id
_entity_poly.type
_entity_poly.pdbx_seq_one_letter_code
_entity_poly.pdbx_strand_id
1 'polypeptide(L)'
;MTHPSYEPKGWHVTLIMWALLLICTVLNTWLGMILPVLEVFIGIAHVLGFFAVLIPIIYLGPRADARSVFIQTYNLGGWRDVTLATLVGLKGTVAVFLGTDGVVRLRIVVLWSRTPCCSPLPSMESWDLQC
;
A
#
# COMPACT_ATOMS: atom_id res chain seq x y z
N MET A 1 -16.54 -26.20 -1.73
CA MET A 1 -16.67 -25.84 -3.16
C MET A 1 -17.75 -26.74 -3.76
N THR A 2 -19.01 -26.41 -3.56
CA THR A 2 -20.13 -27.39 -3.61
C THR A 2 -21.23 -27.05 -4.63
N HIS A 3 -20.95 -26.24 -5.66
CA HIS A 3 -21.87 -26.06 -6.80
C HIS A 3 -21.10 -25.93 -8.12
N PRO A 4 -21.00 -26.99 -8.93
CA PRO A 4 -20.24 -27.00 -10.19
C PRO A 4 -20.90 -26.20 -11.32
N SER A 5 -22.13 -25.70 -11.13
CA SER A 5 -22.91 -24.95 -12.13
C SER A 5 -22.97 -23.45 -11.88
N TYR A 6 -22.28 -22.94 -10.84
CA TYR A 6 -22.31 -21.52 -10.52
C TYR A 6 -21.27 -20.76 -11.36
N GLU A 7 -21.73 -20.10 -12.43
CA GLU A 7 -20.90 -19.13 -13.14
C GLU A 7 -20.85 -17.81 -12.35
N PRO A 8 -19.67 -17.39 -11.86
CA PRO A 8 -19.51 -16.13 -11.15
C PRO A 8 -19.75 -14.97 -12.11
N LYS A 9 -20.96 -14.40 -12.09
CA LYS A 9 -21.27 -13.18 -12.85
C LYS A 9 -20.63 -11.97 -12.18
N GLY A 10 -20.07 -11.05 -12.97
CA GLY A 10 -19.33 -9.87 -12.46
C GLY A 10 -20.10 -9.00 -11.47
N TRP A 11 -21.44 -8.99 -11.55
CA TRP A 11 -22.28 -8.25 -10.61
C TRP A 11 -22.26 -8.80 -9.18
N HIS A 12 -21.93 -10.08 -8.97
CA HIS A 12 -21.80 -10.63 -7.62
C HIS A 12 -20.61 -10.00 -6.89
N VAL A 13 -19.48 -9.83 -7.59
CA VAL A 13 -18.31 -9.15 -7.04
C VAL A 13 -18.65 -7.71 -6.68
N THR A 14 -19.38 -7.01 -7.55
CA THR A 14 -19.77 -5.63 -7.26
C THR A 14 -20.71 -5.54 -6.05
N LEU A 15 -21.69 -6.44 -5.90
CA LEU A 15 -22.60 -6.43 -4.75
C LEU A 15 -21.86 -6.72 -3.43
N ILE A 16 -20.89 -7.63 -3.44
CA ILE A 16 -20.04 -7.91 -2.28
C ILE A 16 -19.22 -6.68 -1.92
N MET A 17 -18.66 -5.97 -2.91
CA MET A 17 -17.91 -4.73 -2.67
C MET A 17 -18.81 -3.63 -2.09
N TRP A 18 -20.01 -3.43 -2.64
CA TRP A 18 -20.98 -2.48 -2.09
C TRP A 18 -21.39 -2.82 -0.66
N ALA A 19 -21.62 -4.09 -0.36
CA ALA A 19 -21.91 -4.53 1.01
C ALA A 19 -20.75 -4.22 1.98
N LEU A 20 -19.51 -4.50 1.57
CA LEU A 20 -18.32 -4.19 2.37
C LEU A 20 -18.14 -2.68 2.59
N LEU A 21 -18.37 -1.87 1.56
CA LEU A 21 -18.29 -0.41 1.66
C LEU A 21 -19.31 0.15 2.66
N LEU A 22 -20.55 -0.36 2.63
CA LEU A 22 -21.57 0.03 3.59
C LEU A 22 -21.17 -0.34 5.01
N ILE A 23 -20.66 -1.56 5.23
CA ILE A 23 -20.17 -2.00 6.54
C ILE A 23 -19.02 -1.10 7.02
N CYS A 24 -18.02 -0.83 6.18
CA CYS A 24 -16.92 0.08 6.50
C CYS A 24 -17.41 1.48 6.84
N THR A 25 -18.37 2.02 6.09
CA THR A 25 -18.92 3.36 6.33
C THR A 25 -19.63 3.43 7.69
N VAL A 26 -20.41 2.40 8.02
CA VAL A 26 -21.12 2.28 9.29
C VAL A 26 -20.14 2.16 10.45
N LEU A 27 -19.14 1.28 10.33
CA LEU A 27 -18.09 1.12 11.34
C LEU A 27 -17.27 2.41 11.49
N ASN A 28 -16.88 3.08 10.41
CA ASN A 28 -16.13 4.33 10.48
C ASN A 28 -16.92 5.44 11.20
N THR A 29 -18.25 5.49 10.96
CA THR A 29 -19.12 6.48 11.61
C THR A 29 -19.25 6.24 13.12
N TRP A 30 -19.28 4.98 13.58
CA TRP A 30 -19.44 4.66 15.00
C TRP A 30 -18.13 4.39 15.77
N LEU A 31 -17.08 3.92 15.11
CA LEU A 31 -15.77 3.56 15.69
C LEU A 31 -14.70 4.63 15.45
N GLY A 32 -15.08 5.87 15.15
CA GLY A 32 -14.13 6.97 14.94
C GLY A 32 -13.13 7.18 16.09
N MET A 33 -13.47 6.77 17.32
CA MET A 33 -12.59 6.83 18.49
C MET A 33 -11.66 5.61 18.64
N ILE A 34 -12.04 4.44 18.09
CA ILE A 34 -11.27 3.18 18.19
C ILE A 34 -10.26 3.04 17.03
N LEU A 35 -10.49 3.76 15.92
CA LEU A 35 -9.60 3.82 14.76
C LEU A 35 -8.10 4.03 15.11
N PRO A 36 -7.70 5.01 15.95
CA PRO A 36 -6.29 5.20 16.30
C PRO A 36 -5.68 4.05 17.10
N VAL A 37 -6.47 3.33 17.89
CA VAL A 37 -6.00 2.15 18.63
C VAL A 37 -5.80 0.97 17.67
N LEU A 38 -6.74 0.79 16.74
CA LEU A 38 -6.67 -0.26 15.73
C LEU A 38 -5.51 -0.01 14.76
N GLU A 39 -5.25 1.23 14.38
CA GLU A 39 -4.14 1.62 13.51
C GLU A 39 -2.80 1.16 14.10
N VAL A 40 -2.54 1.45 15.37
CA VAL A 40 -1.31 1.04 16.04
C VAL A 40 -1.24 -0.49 16.19
N PHE A 41 -2.35 -1.14 16.54
CA PHE A 41 -2.39 -2.60 16.66
C PHE A 41 -2.09 -3.31 15.33
N ILE A 42 -2.73 -2.89 14.25
CA ILE A 42 -2.49 -3.43 12.90
C ILE A 42 -1.05 -3.14 12.47
N GLY A 43 -0.52 -1.94 12.77
CA GLY A 43 0.87 -1.60 12.48
C GLY A 43 1.85 -2.57 13.14
N ILE A 44 1.69 -2.85 14.43
CA ILE A 44 2.52 -3.81 15.17
C ILE A 44 2.38 -5.22 14.56
N ALA A 45 1.15 -5.66 14.28
CA ALA A 45 0.90 -6.96 13.66
C ALA A 45 1.55 -7.07 12.27
N HIS A 46 1.55 -6.00 11.47
CA HIS A 46 2.17 -5.96 10.16
C HIS A 46 3.70 -6.10 10.24
N VAL A 47 4.34 -5.39 11.19
CA VAL A 47 5.79 -5.49 11.42
C VAL A 47 6.17 -6.91 11.86
N LEU A 48 5.42 -7.51 12.78
CA LEU A 48 5.63 -8.90 13.20
C LEU A 48 5.41 -9.89 12.06
N GLY A 49 4.34 -9.70 11.27
CA GLY A 49 4.05 -10.51 10.10
C GLY A 49 5.15 -10.45 9.04
N PHE A 50 5.74 -9.28 8.82
CA PHE A 50 6.88 -9.11 7.92
C PHE A 50 8.06 -10.01 8.33
N PHE A 51 8.45 -10.00 9.60
CA PHE A 51 9.52 -10.87 10.09
C PHE A 51 9.12 -12.35 10.07
N ALA A 52 7.85 -12.66 10.38
CA ALA A 52 7.33 -14.02 10.33
C ALA A 52 7.37 -14.63 8.93
N VAL A 53 7.25 -13.83 7.87
CA VAL A 53 7.37 -14.29 6.47
C VAL A 53 8.83 -14.24 5.98
N LEU A 54 9.60 -13.23 6.39
CA LEU A 54 10.98 -13.05 5.98
C LEU A 54 11.88 -14.20 6.46
N ILE A 55 11.71 -14.63 7.73
CA ILE A 55 12.52 -15.69 8.34
C ILE A 55 12.42 -17.00 7.54
N PRO A 56 11.22 -17.58 7.29
CA PRO A 56 11.09 -18.78 6.46
C PRO A 56 11.69 -18.64 5.07
N ILE A 57 11.54 -17.49 4.40
CA ILE A 57 12.07 -17.30 3.05
C ILE A 57 13.60 -17.36 3.05
N ILE A 58 14.26 -16.76 4.05
CA ILE A 58 15.73 -16.76 4.13
C ILE A 58 16.26 -18.17 4.44
N TYR A 59 15.57 -18.94 5.30
CA TYR A 59 16.04 -20.26 5.71
C TYR A 59 15.68 -21.38 4.73
N LEU A 60 14.50 -21.33 4.11
CA LEU A 60 14.01 -22.38 3.20
C LEU A 60 14.25 -22.07 1.71
N GLY A 61 14.64 -20.84 1.38
CA GLY A 61 14.81 -20.38 0.00
C GLY A 61 15.97 -21.09 -0.71
N PRO A 62 15.73 -21.78 -1.84
CA PRO A 62 16.82 -22.27 -2.69
C PRO A 62 17.61 -21.07 -3.22
N ARG A 63 18.95 -21.13 -3.12
CA ARG A 63 19.82 -20.04 -3.59
C ARG A 63 19.83 -20.03 -5.11
N ALA A 64 19.08 -19.10 -5.69
CA ALA A 64 19.08 -18.85 -7.12
C ALA A 64 20.35 -18.09 -7.54
N ASP A 65 20.78 -18.31 -8.78
CA ASP A 65 21.89 -17.58 -9.37
C ASP A 65 21.54 -16.10 -9.56
N ALA A 66 22.46 -15.19 -9.21
CA ALA A 66 22.19 -13.75 -9.22
C ALA A 66 21.77 -13.24 -10.61
N ARG A 67 22.28 -13.84 -11.68
CA ARG A 67 21.91 -13.46 -13.05
C ARG A 67 20.46 -13.79 -13.36
N SER A 68 19.96 -14.95 -12.91
CA SER A 68 18.55 -15.32 -13.08
C SER A 68 17.58 -14.44 -12.30
N VAL A 69 18.00 -13.89 -11.15
CA VAL A 69 17.14 -13.05 -10.30
C VAL A 69 17.05 -11.61 -10.81
N PHE A 70 18.17 -11.04 -11.26
CA PHE A 70 18.21 -9.61 -11.62
C PHE A 70 17.99 -9.32 -13.10
N ILE A 71 18.24 -10.29 -13.99
CA ILE A 71 18.26 -10.03 -15.44
C ILE A 71 17.15 -10.79 -16.18
N GLN A 72 16.68 -11.92 -15.66
CA GLN A 72 15.69 -12.72 -16.36
C GLN A 72 14.28 -12.15 -16.18
N THR A 73 13.70 -11.66 -17.28
CA THR A 73 12.33 -11.15 -17.30
C THR A 73 11.35 -12.24 -17.73
N TYR A 74 10.32 -12.48 -16.93
CA TYR A 74 9.27 -13.46 -17.23
C TYR A 74 7.95 -12.75 -17.54
N ASN A 75 7.37 -13.03 -18.70
CA ASN A 75 6.06 -12.52 -19.10
C ASN A 75 5.00 -13.62 -18.94
N LEU A 76 4.62 -13.87 -17.69
CA LEU A 76 3.65 -14.91 -17.31
C LEU A 76 2.20 -14.55 -17.70
N GLY A 77 1.95 -13.28 -18.06
CA GLY A 77 0.62 -12.78 -18.42
C GLY A 77 0.32 -12.74 -19.92
N GLY A 78 1.25 -13.21 -20.77
CA GLY A 78 1.05 -13.22 -22.23
C GLY A 78 0.95 -11.82 -22.86
N TRP A 79 1.46 -10.79 -22.19
CA TRP A 79 1.42 -9.42 -22.68
C TRP A 79 2.31 -9.25 -23.92
N ARG A 80 2.02 -8.27 -24.78
CA ARG A 80 2.83 -8.05 -25.99
C ARG A 80 4.27 -7.64 -25.69
N ASP A 81 4.45 -6.87 -24.62
CA ASP A 81 5.71 -6.24 -24.26
C ASP A 81 6.04 -6.51 -22.79
N VAL A 82 7.29 -6.86 -22.49
CA VAL A 82 7.77 -7.13 -21.13
C VAL A 82 7.60 -5.92 -20.21
N THR A 83 7.84 -4.72 -20.73
CA THR A 83 7.67 -3.46 -20.01
C THR A 83 6.23 -3.28 -19.54
N LEU A 84 5.25 -3.68 -20.35
CA LEU A 84 3.84 -3.57 -20.00
C LEU A 84 3.48 -4.57 -18.87
N ALA A 85 4.01 -5.79 -18.94
CA ALA A 85 3.88 -6.76 -17.85
C ALA A 85 4.52 -6.23 -16.54
N THR A 86 5.69 -5.61 -16.61
CA THR A 86 6.37 -5.00 -15.46
C THR A 86 5.59 -3.81 -14.89
N LEU A 87 5.05 -2.93 -15.72
CA LEU A 87 4.23 -1.78 -15.28
C LEU A 87 2.95 -2.21 -14.59
N VAL A 88 2.31 -3.29 -15.04
CA VAL A 88 1.15 -3.88 -14.36
C VAL A 88 1.55 -4.46 -13.01
N GLY A 89 2.70 -5.15 -12.93
CA GLY A 89 3.27 -5.64 -11.67
C GLY A 89 3.61 -4.51 -10.67
N LEU A 90 4.10 -3.38 -11.16
CA LEU A 90 4.46 -2.22 -10.34
C LEU A 90 3.24 -1.51 -9.73
N LYS A 91 2.03 -1.67 -10.29
CA LYS A 91 0.83 -1.02 -9.73
C LYS A 91 0.61 -1.36 -8.26
N GLY A 92 0.93 -2.59 -7.85
CA GLY A 92 0.79 -3.03 -6.46
C GLY A 92 1.70 -2.30 -5.49
N THR A 93 2.94 -2.00 -5.88
CA THR A 93 3.90 -1.28 -5.02
C THR A 93 3.61 0.22 -4.97
N VAL A 94 3.12 0.82 -6.06
CA VAL A 94 2.75 2.25 -6.09
C VAL A 94 1.66 2.56 -5.06
N ALA A 95 0.69 1.66 -4.86
CA ALA A 95 -0.41 1.81 -3.92
C ALA A 95 0.04 2.12 -2.47
N VAL A 96 1.20 1.61 -2.05
CA VAL A 96 1.73 1.79 -0.68
C VAL A 96 2.23 3.22 -0.45
N PHE A 97 2.70 3.91 -1.49
CA PHE A 97 3.24 5.27 -1.36
C PHE A 97 2.13 6.34 -1.23
N LEU A 98 0.90 6.04 -1.65
CA LEU A 98 -0.26 6.95 -1.54
C LEU A 98 -0.71 7.24 -0.09
N GLY A 99 -0.23 6.49 0.90
CA GLY A 99 -0.47 6.84 2.31
C GLY A 99 0.40 8.00 2.79
N THR A 100 1.59 8.16 2.20
CA THR A 100 2.63 9.06 2.71
C THR A 100 2.46 10.51 2.25
N ASP A 101 1.89 10.75 1.07
CA ASP A 101 1.67 12.11 0.55
C ASP A 101 0.64 12.89 1.39
N GLY A 102 -0.38 12.21 1.91
CA GLY A 102 -1.35 12.79 2.82
C GLY A 102 -0.71 13.27 4.12
N VAL A 103 0.20 12.48 4.70
CA VAL A 103 0.89 12.83 5.96
C VAL A 103 1.84 14.01 5.77
N VAL A 104 2.60 14.05 4.68
CA VAL A 104 3.49 15.19 4.37
C VAL A 104 2.69 16.47 4.16
N ARG A 105 1.56 16.37 3.46
CA ARG A 105 0.64 17.50 3.22
C ARG A 105 -0.02 18.01 4.50
N LEU A 106 -0.42 17.13 5.41
CA LEU A 106 -0.95 17.52 6.71
C LEU A 106 0.15 18.10 7.62
N ARG A 107 1.37 17.57 7.54
CA ARG A 107 2.51 18.06 8.31
C ARG A 107 2.86 19.50 7.96
N ILE A 108 2.92 19.86 6.67
CA ILE A 108 3.27 21.22 6.27
C ILE A 108 2.25 22.25 6.78
N VAL A 109 0.95 21.97 6.67
CA VAL A 109 -0.08 22.91 7.18
C VAL A 109 -0.04 23.04 8.71
N VAL A 110 0.21 21.95 9.44
CA VAL A 110 0.35 21.99 10.91
C VAL A 110 1.58 22.78 11.35
N LEU A 111 2.68 22.68 10.61
CA LEU A 111 3.90 23.44 10.90
C LEU A 111 3.72 24.94 10.66
N TRP A 112 3.02 25.37 9.61
CA TRP A 112 2.65 26.78 9.40
C TRP A 112 1.70 27.31 10.48
N SER A 113 0.81 26.47 11.02
CA SER A 113 -0.08 26.86 12.11
C SER A 113 0.61 27.00 13.47
N ARG A 114 1.76 26.33 13.68
CA ARG A 114 2.50 26.32 14.94
C ARG A 114 3.78 27.14 14.93
N THR A 115 4.18 27.65 13.77
CA THR A 115 5.32 28.57 13.67
C THR A 115 4.87 29.96 14.14
N PRO A 116 5.41 30.49 15.24
CA PRO A 116 5.19 31.89 15.58
C PRO A 116 5.75 32.75 14.44
N CYS A 117 5.11 33.88 14.12
CA CYS A 117 5.45 34.81 13.02
C CYS A 117 6.89 35.37 13.01
N CYS A 118 7.79 34.88 13.88
CA CYS A 118 9.16 35.35 14.04
C CYS A 118 10.15 34.24 14.49
N SER A 119 9.93 32.98 14.12
CA SER A 119 11.04 32.00 14.16
C SER A 119 11.66 31.89 12.76
N PRO A 120 12.98 32.09 12.59
CA PRO A 120 13.63 31.81 11.32
C PRO A 120 13.40 30.33 11.01
N LEU A 121 12.72 30.06 9.90
CA LEU A 121 12.50 28.71 9.42
C LEU A 121 13.87 28.02 9.31
N PRO A 122 14.05 26.81 9.89
CA PRO A 122 15.25 26.04 9.66
C PRO A 122 15.28 25.72 8.16
N SER A 123 16.15 26.45 7.45
CA SER A 123 16.66 26.22 6.11
C SER A 123 16.01 25.05 5.36
N MET A 124 14.91 25.34 4.67
CA MET A 124 14.47 24.57 3.50
C MET A 124 15.47 24.86 2.38
N GLU A 125 16.63 24.21 2.42
CA GLU A 125 17.54 24.21 1.28
C GLU A 125 17.01 23.28 0.18
N SER A 126 16.99 23.85 -1.03
CA SER A 126 17.09 23.26 -2.37
C SER A 126 15.88 22.66 -3.12
N TRP A 127 14.68 22.47 -2.55
CA TRP A 127 13.61 21.73 -3.27
C TRP A 127 12.40 22.54 -3.78
N ASP A 128 12.36 23.87 -3.61
CA ASP A 128 11.30 24.73 -4.17
C ASP A 128 11.67 25.40 -5.53
N LEU A 129 12.81 25.04 -6.14
CA LEU A 129 13.26 25.62 -7.42
C LEU A 129 13.02 24.76 -8.67
N GLN A 130 12.19 23.72 -8.58
CA GLN A 130 11.75 22.97 -9.76
C GLN A 130 10.23 23.02 -9.89
N CYS A 131 9.74 24.20 -10.26
CA CYS A 131 8.71 24.30 -11.31
C CYS A 131 9.35 24.08 -12.68
#